data_AF-A0A542AIV6-F1
#
_entry.id   AF-A0A542AIV6-F1
#
_cell.length_a   1.000
_cell.length_b   1.000
_cell.length_c   1.000
_cell.angle_alpha   90.00
_cell.angle_beta   90.00
_cell.angle_gamma   90.00
#
_symmetry.space_group_name_H-M   'P 1'
#
loop_
_entity.id
_entity.type
_entity.pdbx_description
1 polymer ?
#
loop_
_entity_poly.entity_id
_entity_poly.type
_entity_poly.pdbx_seq_one_letter_code
_entity_poly.pdbx_strand_id
1 'polypeptide(L)'
;MEYTAITLKLLDVTAKEESELSSDDKQSFVDMAQLKNNDMSIPKYATLEDNFFLLDGSFPPFPDAPGSQSMGYWSNSQSDENGNFTENPKITINFTEQHTAAGLTLTFLDDYPDEIKVRWFTLTGEMVLSQTFHPDALYYFCDSSVEDFGKIEIEFIHTLHPYRYIKLADIKYGVIKDFIDEDVIDCTITEEVDPVSNTISINTADFTLHSSAGAFDLINPQGMFKLFQQSQELNIRRVDDAGTTQFGTFFLDTWDSADSNSGKFTAYDSVGKIDKTTFRGGRIYNNEPAENIIDEIMASAGFTKYGIAEELKSIPLSGWIKICTHREALQQVAFALGAIVDDSRSDTIRIYRGTQSFGRIIPRSRKFDGGSTKLLSYVSDVKMTAHNYVLSAESSQIINGTYPAGQYEIDFDAAYAELSATGATITEQHTNYAIISVLADGDVTLTGKKYTDQTYVYNYGVDKLPAGAIRNPIKIEQATLISGGNAADIAKSLFDYYQLRFQTEVEIILDQEKSGEKVALQRPTGTGYTMDAIEKMVIDLTGGFTAQITTLSNGKDIVLAYYAGELYAGQNMGVL
;
A
#
# COMPACT_ATOMS: atom_id res chain seq x y z
N MET A 1 15.56 -5.66 -25.00
CA MET A 1 16.49 -5.68 -23.85
C MET A 1 15.63 -5.77 -22.60
N GLU A 2 15.86 -6.77 -21.75
CA GLU A 2 15.04 -7.04 -20.56
C GLU A 2 15.83 -6.67 -19.30
N TYR A 3 15.28 -5.78 -18.47
CA TYR A 3 15.93 -5.30 -17.24
C TYR A 3 14.90 -4.91 -16.16
N THR A 4 15.39 -4.77 -14.94
CA THR A 4 14.60 -4.33 -13.78
C THR A 4 14.79 -2.84 -13.55
N ALA A 5 13.69 -2.14 -13.27
CA ALA A 5 13.66 -0.73 -12.97
C ALA A 5 13.03 -0.50 -11.59
N ILE A 6 13.72 0.26 -10.73
CA ILE A 6 13.23 0.65 -9.41
C ILE A 6 13.10 2.18 -9.40
N THR A 7 11.86 2.65 -9.25
CA THR A 7 11.56 4.08 -9.09
C THR A 7 11.34 4.37 -7.60
N LEU A 8 12.26 5.08 -6.96
CA LEU A 8 12.13 5.60 -5.59
C LEU A 8 11.48 6.99 -5.64
N LYS A 9 10.34 7.17 -4.96
CA LYS A 9 9.71 8.48 -4.80
C LYS A 9 10.16 9.10 -3.48
N LEU A 10 11.29 9.81 -3.51
CA LEU A 10 11.83 10.57 -2.37
C LEU A 10 11.10 11.90 -2.24
N LEU A 11 9.77 11.82 -2.08
CA LEU A 11 8.86 12.94 -2.04
C LEU A 11 8.26 13.06 -0.64
N ASP A 12 8.20 14.29 -0.14
CA ASP A 12 7.37 14.62 1.02
C ASP A 12 5.91 14.79 0.54
N VAL A 13 5.11 13.74 0.77
CA VAL A 13 3.69 13.70 0.36
C VAL A 13 2.80 14.56 1.25
N THR A 14 3.13 14.75 2.53
CA THR A 14 2.32 15.57 3.44
C THR A 14 2.54 17.06 3.17
N ALA A 15 3.79 17.46 2.88
CA ALA A 15 4.10 18.82 2.42
C ALA A 15 3.24 19.21 1.21
N LYS A 16 3.05 18.26 0.28
CA LYS A 16 2.28 18.51 -0.92
C LYS A 16 0.80 18.74 -0.64
N GLU A 17 0.18 17.89 0.18
CA GLU A 17 -1.23 18.03 0.55
C GLU A 17 -1.48 19.38 1.26
N GLU A 18 -0.61 19.75 2.20
CA GLU A 18 -0.75 20.96 3.03
C GLU A 18 -0.37 22.27 2.33
N SER A 19 0.50 22.22 1.31
CA SER A 19 1.07 23.42 0.70
C SER A 19 0.05 24.47 0.25
N GLU A 20 0.21 25.74 0.59
CA GLU A 20 -0.61 26.83 0.06
C GLU A 20 0.22 27.70 -0.88
N LEU A 21 -0.03 27.57 -2.19
CA LEU A 21 0.71 28.28 -3.23
C LEU A 21 0.05 29.60 -3.61
N SER A 22 0.86 30.65 -3.71
CA SER A 22 0.44 32.00 -4.10
C SER A 22 1.49 32.69 -4.97
N SER A 23 1.05 33.60 -5.82
CA SER A 23 1.92 34.45 -6.64
C SER A 23 1.16 35.72 -7.03
N ASP A 24 1.81 36.87 -6.88
CA ASP A 24 1.28 38.17 -7.32
C ASP A 24 1.46 38.37 -8.83
N ASP A 25 2.49 37.76 -9.43
CA ASP A 25 2.76 37.81 -10.86
C ASP A 25 2.26 36.53 -11.55
N LYS A 26 0.96 36.46 -11.81
CA LYS A 26 0.34 35.33 -12.51
C LYS A 26 -0.75 35.78 -13.47
N GLN A 27 -0.90 35.06 -14.58
CA GLN A 27 -2.00 35.28 -15.52
C GLN A 27 -3.36 35.07 -14.84
N SER A 28 -4.40 35.78 -15.31
CA SER A 28 -5.74 35.75 -14.71
C SER A 28 -6.41 34.37 -14.73
N PHE A 29 -6.02 33.50 -15.66
CA PHE A 29 -6.53 32.13 -15.80
C PHE A 29 -5.77 31.09 -14.97
N VAL A 30 -4.69 31.48 -14.29
CA VAL A 30 -3.87 30.57 -13.47
C VAL A 30 -4.57 30.23 -12.17
N ASP A 31 -4.80 28.94 -11.97
CA ASP A 31 -5.18 28.35 -10.70
C ASP A 31 -3.94 27.72 -10.04
N MET A 32 -3.48 28.33 -8.95
CA MET A 32 -2.28 27.88 -8.22
C MET A 32 -2.43 26.48 -7.63
N ALA A 33 -3.66 26.02 -7.37
CA ALA A 33 -3.91 24.67 -6.87
C ALA A 33 -3.48 23.61 -7.89
N GLN A 34 -3.45 23.94 -9.19
CA GLN A 34 -3.02 23.02 -10.24
C GLN A 34 -1.57 22.58 -10.08
N LEU A 35 -0.69 23.42 -9.51
CA LEU A 35 0.72 23.06 -9.28
C LEU A 35 0.89 21.87 -8.30
N LYS A 36 -0.17 21.51 -7.55
CA LYS A 36 -0.21 20.29 -6.73
C LYS A 36 -0.58 19.05 -7.52
N ASN A 37 -1.07 19.13 -8.74
CA ASN A 37 -1.44 17.92 -9.48
C ASN A 37 -0.18 17.20 -9.96
N ASN A 38 -0.20 15.87 -9.95
CA ASN A 38 0.89 15.08 -10.52
C ASN A 38 0.70 14.94 -12.02
N ASP A 39 1.79 15.13 -12.77
CA ASP A 39 1.92 14.69 -14.16
C ASP A 39 0.81 15.25 -15.08
N MET A 40 0.41 16.50 -14.86
CA MET A 40 -0.55 17.19 -15.72
C MET A 40 -0.01 17.29 -17.14
N SER A 41 -0.74 16.74 -18.10
CA SER A 41 -0.45 16.92 -19.52
C SER A 41 -1.05 18.24 -19.99
N ILE A 42 -0.20 19.26 -20.14
CA ILE A 42 -0.58 20.57 -20.66
C ILE A 42 -0.01 20.70 -22.07
N PRO A 43 -0.83 20.94 -23.11
CA PRO A 43 -0.34 21.13 -24.47
C PRO A 43 0.57 22.36 -24.60
N LYS A 44 1.53 22.28 -25.53
CA LYS A 44 2.40 23.39 -25.91
C LYS A 44 1.62 24.42 -26.74
N TYR A 45 0.91 25.35 -26.11
CA TYR A 45 0.05 26.29 -26.84
C TYR A 45 0.84 27.32 -27.63
N ALA A 46 0.38 27.63 -28.84
CA ALA A 46 0.93 28.70 -29.66
C ALA A 46 0.64 30.08 -29.03
N THR A 47 1.68 30.73 -28.50
CA THR A 47 1.64 32.09 -27.93
C THR A 47 2.36 33.09 -28.83
N LEU A 48 2.24 34.39 -28.54
CA LEU A 48 2.90 35.45 -29.31
C LEU A 48 4.32 35.79 -28.80
N GLU A 49 4.99 34.85 -28.13
CA GLU A 49 6.36 35.01 -27.66
C GLU A 49 7.36 34.94 -28.83
N ASP A 50 8.40 35.77 -28.79
CA ASP A 50 9.32 35.92 -29.93
C ASP A 50 10.09 34.63 -30.22
N ASN A 51 10.10 34.17 -31.48
CA ASN A 51 10.77 32.94 -31.90
C ASN A 51 10.44 31.70 -31.03
N PHE A 52 9.22 31.60 -30.49
CA PHE A 52 8.85 30.54 -29.55
C PHE A 52 8.58 29.18 -30.22
N PHE A 53 7.93 29.15 -31.38
CA PHE A 53 7.52 27.90 -32.04
C PHE A 53 7.66 27.96 -33.56
N LEU A 54 7.76 26.78 -34.17
CA LEU A 54 7.77 26.61 -35.62
C LEU A 54 6.34 26.50 -36.17
N LEU A 55 6.12 27.00 -37.39
CA LEU A 55 4.84 26.86 -38.09
C LEU A 55 4.66 25.45 -38.71
N ASP A 56 4.99 24.40 -37.97
CA ASP A 56 4.94 23.00 -38.40
C ASP A 56 3.71 22.23 -37.88
N GLY A 57 2.86 22.90 -37.09
CA GLY A 57 1.64 22.33 -36.53
C GLY A 57 1.84 21.57 -35.22
N SER A 58 3.04 21.59 -34.62
CA SER A 58 3.31 20.98 -33.31
C SER A 58 2.67 21.72 -32.13
N PHE A 59 2.32 22.99 -32.30
CA PHE A 59 1.68 23.84 -31.28
C PHE A 59 0.20 24.06 -31.62
N PRO A 60 -0.76 23.54 -30.82
CA PRO A 60 -2.17 23.87 -31.00
C PRO A 60 -2.43 25.37 -30.74
N PRO A 61 -3.48 25.93 -31.37
CA PRO A 61 -3.94 27.28 -31.05
C PRO A 61 -4.23 27.46 -29.56
N PHE A 62 -3.91 28.64 -29.02
CA PHE A 62 -4.26 28.99 -27.66
C PHE A 62 -5.80 28.93 -27.48
N PRO A 63 -6.32 28.33 -26.41
CA PRO A 63 -7.76 28.12 -26.25
C PRO A 63 -8.51 29.41 -25.95
N ASP A 64 -9.74 29.52 -26.45
CA ASP A 64 -10.60 30.69 -26.21
C ASP A 64 -10.99 30.88 -24.73
N ALA A 65 -11.01 29.80 -23.96
CA ALA A 65 -11.39 29.76 -22.54
C ALA A 65 -10.32 29.08 -21.68
N PRO A 66 -9.12 29.69 -21.50
CA PRO A 66 -7.98 29.04 -20.86
C PRO A 66 -8.24 28.65 -19.40
N GLY A 67 -9.06 29.42 -18.67
CA GLY A 67 -9.39 29.13 -17.27
C GLY A 67 -10.27 27.88 -17.06
N SER A 68 -10.78 27.27 -18.14
CA SER A 68 -11.52 26.00 -18.09
C SER A 68 -10.65 24.77 -18.35
N GLN A 69 -9.34 24.98 -18.55
CA GLN A 69 -8.37 23.93 -18.85
C GLN A 69 -7.23 23.93 -17.82
N SER A 70 -6.48 22.83 -17.79
CA SER A 70 -5.21 22.78 -17.05
C SER A 70 -4.17 23.63 -17.77
N MET A 71 -3.64 24.63 -17.06
CA MET A 71 -2.65 25.59 -17.57
C MET A 71 -1.39 25.64 -16.71
N GLY A 72 -1.45 25.13 -15.48
CA GLY A 72 -0.35 25.26 -14.52
C GLY A 72 -0.14 26.73 -14.13
N TYR A 73 1.10 27.10 -13.82
CA TYR A 73 1.49 28.48 -13.53
C TYR A 73 2.09 29.16 -14.76
N TRP A 74 1.60 30.37 -15.04
CA TRP A 74 2.12 31.25 -16.08
C TRP A 74 2.34 32.64 -15.46
N SER A 75 3.55 33.18 -15.57
CA SER A 75 3.85 34.54 -15.11
C SER A 75 3.00 35.57 -15.87
N ASN A 76 2.64 36.66 -15.20
CA ASN A 76 1.99 37.78 -15.88
C ASN A 76 3.04 38.64 -16.60
N SER A 77 4.22 38.76 -16.01
CA SER A 77 5.36 39.47 -16.58
C SER A 77 6.06 38.62 -17.64
N GLN A 78 6.37 39.25 -18.77
CA GLN A 78 7.22 38.71 -19.83
C GLN A 78 8.63 39.29 -19.66
N SER A 79 9.66 38.48 -19.90
CA SER A 79 11.04 38.97 -19.86
C SER A 79 11.34 39.95 -21.01
N ASP A 80 12.36 40.78 -20.82
CA ASP A 80 12.81 41.74 -21.82
C ASP A 80 13.74 41.10 -22.87
N GLU A 81 14.34 41.94 -23.73
CA GLU A 81 15.27 41.52 -24.78
C GLU A 81 16.55 40.84 -24.27
N ASN A 82 16.86 41.02 -22.99
CA ASN A 82 18.02 40.44 -22.32
C ASN A 82 17.62 39.29 -21.39
N GLY A 83 16.35 38.88 -21.37
CA GLY A 83 15.84 37.82 -20.51
C GLY A 83 15.59 38.23 -19.05
N ASN A 84 15.61 39.54 -18.73
CA ASN A 84 15.37 40.05 -17.38
C ASN A 84 13.92 40.45 -17.19
N PHE A 85 13.47 40.46 -15.94
CA PHE A 85 12.17 41.03 -15.56
C PHE A 85 12.36 42.41 -14.90
N THR A 86 11.35 43.28 -15.02
CA THR A 86 11.33 44.54 -14.26
C THR A 86 11.15 44.25 -12.76
N GLU A 87 10.23 43.34 -12.45
CA GLU A 87 10.09 42.71 -11.13
C GLU A 87 10.05 41.19 -11.36
N ASN A 88 10.90 40.46 -10.65
CA ASN A 88 11.02 39.00 -10.84
C ASN A 88 9.74 38.29 -10.44
N PRO A 89 9.17 37.42 -11.31
CA PRO A 89 8.07 36.56 -10.93
C PRO A 89 8.45 35.70 -9.72
N LYS A 90 7.52 35.55 -8.76
CA LYS A 90 7.77 34.83 -7.52
C LYS A 90 6.58 33.96 -7.13
N ILE A 91 6.86 32.73 -6.75
CA ILE A 91 5.89 31.81 -6.13
C ILE A 91 6.23 31.68 -4.65
N THR A 92 5.24 31.87 -3.80
CA THR A 92 5.33 31.67 -2.35
C THR A 92 4.48 30.47 -1.95
N ILE A 93 5.07 29.57 -1.17
CA ILE A 93 4.45 28.34 -0.69
C ILE A 93 4.50 28.37 0.82
N ASN A 94 3.35 28.31 1.49
CA ASN A 94 3.25 28.24 2.95
C ASN A 94 2.79 26.84 3.37
N PHE A 95 3.20 26.40 4.56
CA PHE A 95 2.80 25.13 5.15
C PHE A 95 2.21 25.35 6.54
N THR A 96 1.39 24.40 7.00
CA THR A 96 0.82 24.41 8.35
C THR A 96 1.73 23.73 9.37
N GLU A 97 2.50 22.72 8.93
CA GLU A 97 3.47 22.00 9.76
C GLU A 97 4.92 22.18 9.25
N GLN A 98 5.89 21.67 10.01
CA GLN A 98 7.30 21.66 9.60
C GLN A 98 7.57 20.45 8.71
N HIS A 99 8.31 20.68 7.63
CA HIS A 99 8.66 19.66 6.64
C HIS A 99 10.16 19.56 6.43
N THR A 100 10.59 18.39 5.94
CA THR A 100 11.98 18.10 5.59
C THR A 100 12.02 17.43 4.22
N ALA A 101 12.81 18.00 3.31
CA ALA A 101 12.90 17.52 1.94
C ALA A 101 14.33 17.58 1.41
N ALA A 102 14.63 16.68 0.47
CA ALA A 102 15.89 16.65 -0.28
C ALA A 102 16.15 17.89 -1.13
N GLY A 103 15.10 18.67 -1.41
CA GLY A 103 15.12 19.77 -2.34
C GLY A 103 13.75 19.97 -2.97
N LEU A 104 13.74 20.57 -4.17
CA LEU A 104 12.53 20.91 -4.89
C LEU A 104 12.67 20.50 -6.36
N THR A 105 11.76 19.68 -6.86
CA THR A 105 11.68 19.39 -8.29
C THR A 105 10.66 20.32 -8.94
N LEU A 106 11.07 20.97 -10.03
CA LEU A 106 10.26 21.86 -10.85
C LEU A 106 10.06 21.24 -12.23
N THR A 107 8.81 21.16 -12.66
CA THR A 107 8.46 20.74 -14.02
C THR A 107 8.01 21.96 -14.82
N PHE A 108 8.87 22.44 -15.71
CA PHE A 108 8.58 23.50 -16.67
C PHE A 108 7.82 22.95 -17.89
N LEU A 109 7.06 23.81 -18.57
CA LEU A 109 6.25 23.41 -19.72
C LEU A 109 7.07 23.32 -21.02
N ASP A 110 7.28 24.46 -21.65
CA ASP A 110 7.82 24.53 -23.02
C ASP A 110 9.26 25.02 -23.07
N ASP A 111 9.63 25.85 -22.09
CA ASP A 111 10.93 26.49 -21.93
C ASP A 111 11.23 26.59 -20.43
N TYR A 112 12.51 26.74 -20.06
CA TYR A 112 12.95 26.84 -18.67
C TYR A 112 13.81 28.10 -18.46
N PRO A 113 13.82 28.68 -17.25
CA PRO A 113 14.65 29.84 -16.93
C PRO A 113 16.12 29.46 -16.83
N ASP A 114 17.02 30.42 -17.06
CA ASP A 114 18.46 30.26 -16.89
C ASP A 114 18.88 30.40 -15.42
N GLU A 115 18.17 31.21 -14.65
CA GLU A 115 18.47 31.44 -13.23
C GLU A 115 17.20 31.53 -12.37
N ILE A 116 17.18 30.76 -11.30
CA ILE A 116 16.16 30.82 -10.25
C ILE A 116 16.83 30.90 -8.88
N LYS A 117 16.14 31.48 -7.91
CA LYS A 117 16.58 31.53 -6.53
C LYS A 117 15.49 31.00 -5.61
N VAL A 118 15.84 30.01 -4.81
CA VAL A 118 14.92 29.39 -3.85
C VAL A 118 15.36 29.76 -2.43
N ARG A 119 14.40 30.18 -1.61
CA ARG A 119 14.60 30.52 -0.20
C ARG A 119 13.65 29.70 0.65
N TRP A 120 14.18 29.07 1.69
CA TRP A 120 13.43 28.31 2.68
C TRP A 120 13.39 29.07 3.99
N PHE A 121 12.25 29.02 4.67
CA PHE A 121 12.04 29.65 5.95
C PHE A 121 11.36 28.67 6.90
N THR A 122 11.58 28.82 8.21
CA THR A 122 10.87 28.09 9.27
C THR A 122 9.39 28.55 9.33
N LEU A 123 8.55 27.81 10.08
CA LEU A 123 7.18 28.26 10.40
C LEU A 123 7.15 29.63 11.11
N THR A 124 8.21 29.98 11.85
CA THR A 124 8.35 31.27 12.53
C THR A 124 8.81 32.41 11.60
N GLY A 125 9.12 32.11 10.34
CA GLY A 125 9.53 33.08 9.32
C GLY A 125 11.03 33.38 9.30
N GLU A 126 11.86 32.61 9.99
CA GLU A 126 13.32 32.74 9.95
C GLU A 126 13.88 32.05 8.70
N MET A 127 14.80 32.69 7.98
CA MET A 127 15.39 32.11 6.77
C MET A 127 16.33 30.96 7.15
N VAL A 128 16.03 29.77 6.66
CA VAL A 128 16.83 28.54 6.84
C VAL A 128 17.95 28.49 5.80
N LEU A 129 17.60 28.69 4.52
CA LEU A 129 18.52 28.58 3.41
C LEU A 129 18.11 29.47 2.24
N SER A 130 19.09 29.93 1.46
CA SER A 130 18.87 30.64 0.21
C SER A 130 19.91 30.19 -0.81
N GLN A 131 19.47 29.65 -1.94
CA GLN A 131 20.35 29.10 -2.97
C GLN A 131 19.87 29.49 -4.37
N THR A 132 20.83 29.75 -5.26
CA THR A 132 20.60 30.00 -6.69
C THR A 132 20.83 28.71 -7.48
N PHE A 133 19.96 28.45 -8.44
CA PHE A 133 20.02 27.29 -9.32
C PHE A 133 19.93 27.72 -10.78
N HIS A 134 20.45 26.87 -11.66
CA HIS A 134 20.48 27.09 -13.10
C HIS A 134 19.82 25.89 -13.79
N PRO A 135 18.50 25.95 -14.05
CA PRO A 135 17.80 24.89 -14.76
C PRO A 135 18.41 24.63 -16.14
N ASP A 136 18.59 23.36 -16.47
CA ASP A 136 19.16 22.90 -17.75
C ASP A 136 18.23 21.95 -18.51
N ALA A 137 17.04 21.68 -17.95
CA ALA A 137 16.01 20.83 -18.52
C ALA A 137 14.63 21.27 -18.03
N LEU A 138 13.59 20.83 -18.73
CA LEU A 138 12.20 21.06 -18.32
C LEU A 138 11.87 20.39 -16.98
N TYR A 139 12.49 19.23 -16.71
CA TYR A 139 12.40 18.58 -15.41
C TYR A 139 13.70 18.83 -14.67
N TYR A 140 13.66 19.68 -13.64
CA TYR A 140 14.85 20.13 -12.93
C TYR A 140 14.72 19.93 -11.42
N PHE A 141 15.72 19.29 -10.81
CA PHE A 141 15.80 19.09 -9.36
C PHE A 141 16.75 20.13 -8.75
N CYS A 142 16.18 21.03 -7.96
CA CYS A 142 16.91 21.96 -7.11
C CYS A 142 17.46 21.19 -5.90
N ASP A 143 18.64 20.60 -6.05
CA ASP A 143 19.30 19.77 -5.04
C ASP A 143 19.75 20.62 -3.84
N SER A 144 19.01 20.49 -2.74
CA SER A 144 19.24 21.25 -1.51
C SER A 144 18.48 20.61 -0.36
N SER A 145 19.19 19.82 0.45
CA SER A 145 18.60 19.20 1.64
C SER A 145 18.26 20.28 2.67
N VAL A 146 16.97 20.42 2.99
CA VAL A 146 16.47 21.41 3.96
C VAL A 146 15.56 20.72 4.96
N GLU A 147 15.85 20.94 6.24
CA GLU A 147 15.09 20.43 7.38
C GLU A 147 14.24 21.54 8.01
N ASP A 148 13.11 21.16 8.62
CA ASP A 148 12.23 22.00 9.45
C ASP A 148 11.72 23.30 8.80
N PHE A 149 11.52 23.29 7.47
CA PHE A 149 10.96 24.45 6.77
C PHE A 149 9.44 24.49 6.89
N GLY A 150 8.89 25.71 6.95
CA GLY A 150 7.44 26.00 6.94
C GLY A 150 7.01 26.99 5.86
N LYS A 151 7.97 27.48 5.04
CA LYS A 151 7.69 28.34 3.88
C LYS A 151 8.80 28.24 2.85
N ILE A 152 8.44 28.28 1.56
CA ILE A 152 9.37 28.33 0.42
C ILE A 152 9.02 29.53 -0.47
N GLU A 153 10.04 30.24 -0.94
CA GLU A 153 9.93 31.27 -1.97
C GLU A 153 10.80 30.91 -3.17
N ILE A 154 10.19 30.84 -4.35
CA ILE A 154 10.87 30.59 -5.63
C ILE A 154 10.81 31.89 -6.42
N GLU A 155 11.96 32.47 -6.71
CA GLU A 155 12.11 33.69 -7.48
C GLU A 155 12.76 33.37 -8.83
N PHE A 156 12.09 33.74 -9.93
CA PHE A 156 12.58 33.53 -11.29
C PHE A 156 13.35 34.78 -11.75
N ILE A 157 14.67 34.65 -11.87
CA ILE A 157 15.57 35.81 -12.05
C ILE A 157 15.78 36.10 -13.53
N HIS A 158 16.02 35.06 -14.33
CA HIS A 158 16.46 35.23 -15.70
C HIS A 158 15.92 34.12 -16.61
N THR A 159 15.41 34.47 -17.78
CA THR A 159 14.96 33.52 -18.80
C THR A 159 16.05 33.21 -19.81
N LEU A 160 16.20 31.94 -20.17
CA LEU A 160 17.19 31.50 -21.16
C LEU A 160 17.02 32.19 -22.53
N HIS A 161 15.78 32.41 -22.95
CA HIS A 161 15.44 33.13 -24.18
C HIS A 161 14.72 34.46 -23.86
N PRO A 162 14.91 35.51 -24.66
CA PRO A 162 14.23 36.79 -24.46
C PRO A 162 12.72 36.68 -24.74
N TYR A 163 11.95 37.62 -24.20
CA TYR A 163 10.50 37.71 -24.40
C TYR A 163 9.75 36.43 -24.06
N ARG A 164 10.08 35.82 -22.92
CA ARG A 164 9.46 34.59 -22.40
C ARG A 164 8.63 34.84 -21.15
N TYR A 165 7.55 34.10 -21.00
CA TYR A 165 6.86 33.91 -19.72
C TYR A 165 7.48 32.73 -18.97
N ILE A 166 7.44 32.77 -17.63
CA ILE A 166 7.74 31.60 -16.81
C ILE A 166 6.52 30.70 -16.78
N LYS A 167 6.72 29.43 -17.12
CA LYS A 167 5.65 28.43 -17.26
C LYS A 167 5.99 27.15 -16.51
N LEU A 168 5.21 26.79 -15.48
CA LEU A 168 5.37 25.55 -14.72
C LEU A 168 4.11 24.69 -14.77
N ALA A 169 4.31 23.38 -14.91
CA ALA A 169 3.27 22.37 -14.80
C ALA A 169 3.02 21.99 -13.34
N ASP A 170 4.08 21.60 -12.62
CA ASP A 170 3.97 21.13 -11.24
C ASP A 170 5.22 21.44 -10.40
N ILE A 171 5.05 21.34 -9.09
CA ILE A 171 6.11 21.43 -8.08
C ILE A 171 6.04 20.18 -7.21
N LYS A 172 7.18 19.52 -7.00
CA LYS A 172 7.30 18.33 -6.14
C LYS A 172 8.35 18.60 -5.04
N TYR A 173 8.00 18.33 -3.79
CA TYR A 173 8.89 18.51 -2.63
C TYR A 173 9.75 17.27 -2.46
N GLY A 174 10.97 17.30 -3.01
CA GLY A 174 11.87 16.14 -3.11
C GLY A 174 12.13 15.73 -4.57
N VAL A 175 12.52 14.48 -4.79
CA VAL A 175 12.95 13.96 -6.10
C VAL A 175 12.44 12.55 -6.36
N ILE A 176 12.11 12.25 -7.61
CA ILE A 176 11.91 10.87 -8.08
C ILE A 176 13.21 10.39 -8.69
N LYS A 177 13.72 9.25 -8.21
CA LYS A 177 14.95 8.62 -8.70
C LYS A 177 14.61 7.29 -9.35
N ASP A 178 15.04 7.13 -10.60
CA ASP A 178 14.95 5.88 -11.33
C ASP A 178 16.32 5.20 -11.33
N PHE A 179 16.34 3.94 -10.90
CA PHE A 179 17.50 3.04 -10.99
C PHE A 179 17.18 1.98 -12.02
N ILE A 180 18.03 1.84 -13.04
CA ILE A 180 17.80 0.94 -14.17
C ILE A 180 19.05 0.11 -14.48
N ASP A 181 18.86 -1.07 -15.05
CA ASP A 181 19.92 -1.89 -15.61
C ASP A 181 21.09 -2.11 -14.62
N GLU A 182 22.29 -1.60 -14.92
CA GLU A 182 23.49 -1.74 -14.07
C GLU A 182 23.36 -1.08 -12.68
N ASP A 183 22.39 -0.18 -12.48
CA ASP A 183 22.11 0.41 -11.17
C ASP A 183 21.48 -0.60 -10.19
N VAL A 184 20.83 -1.65 -10.69
CA VAL A 184 20.15 -2.66 -9.87
C VAL A 184 20.98 -3.94 -9.82
N ILE A 185 21.73 -4.13 -8.73
CA ILE A 185 22.63 -5.28 -8.55
C ILE A 185 21.84 -6.56 -8.28
N ASP A 186 20.83 -6.46 -7.40
CA ASP A 186 20.00 -7.58 -6.97
C ASP A 186 18.60 -7.06 -6.65
N CYS A 187 17.56 -7.81 -7.02
CA CYS A 187 16.19 -7.48 -6.66
C CYS A 187 15.35 -8.75 -6.50
N THR A 188 14.97 -9.04 -5.26
CA THR A 188 14.12 -10.16 -4.90
C THR A 188 12.79 -9.66 -4.36
N ILE A 189 11.67 -10.20 -4.86
CA ILE A 189 10.33 -9.94 -4.33
C ILE A 189 9.77 -11.24 -3.75
N THR A 190 9.25 -11.18 -2.52
CA THR A 190 8.47 -12.26 -1.93
C THR A 190 6.99 -11.92 -1.97
N GLU A 191 6.24 -12.60 -2.85
CA GLU A 191 4.78 -12.57 -2.91
C GLU A 191 4.20 -13.76 -2.15
N GLU A 192 3.23 -13.54 -1.27
CA GLU A 192 2.59 -14.59 -0.48
C GLU A 192 1.12 -14.24 -0.23
N VAL A 193 0.27 -15.26 -0.24
CA VAL A 193 -1.13 -15.14 0.19
C VAL A 193 -1.51 -16.34 1.04
N ASP A 194 -2.39 -16.10 2.01
CA ASP A 194 -3.06 -17.16 2.75
C ASP A 194 -4.49 -17.34 2.19
N PRO A 195 -4.78 -18.44 1.49
CA PRO A 195 -6.09 -18.65 0.87
C PRO A 195 -7.27 -18.72 1.84
N VAL A 196 -7.00 -18.90 3.15
CA VAL A 196 -8.02 -18.97 4.19
C VAL A 196 -7.91 -17.83 5.21
N SER A 197 -7.00 -16.87 4.99
CA SER A 197 -6.79 -15.71 5.86
C SER A 197 -6.58 -16.06 7.34
N ASN A 198 -5.86 -17.15 7.67
CA ASN A 198 -5.40 -17.35 9.06
C ASN A 198 -4.46 -16.22 9.47
N THR A 199 -3.66 -15.74 8.51
CA THR A 199 -2.93 -14.48 8.56
C THR A 199 -3.10 -13.77 7.23
N ILE A 200 -2.95 -12.44 7.18
CA ILE A 200 -2.80 -11.75 5.89
C ILE A 200 -1.30 -11.57 5.67
N SER A 201 -0.74 -12.16 4.63
CA SER A 201 0.70 -12.06 4.37
C SER A 201 1.10 -10.63 3.95
N ILE A 202 2.33 -10.25 4.30
CA ILE A 202 2.97 -9.00 3.87
C ILE A 202 3.99 -9.39 2.82
N ASN A 203 3.82 -8.88 1.61
CA ASN A 203 4.79 -9.02 0.53
C ASN A 203 5.97 -8.10 0.81
N THR A 204 7.16 -8.58 0.50
CA THR A 204 8.41 -7.84 0.73
C THR A 204 9.23 -7.72 -0.54
N ALA A 205 10.02 -6.66 -0.62
CA ALA A 205 11.05 -6.52 -1.63
C ALA A 205 12.38 -6.23 -0.97
N ASP A 206 13.40 -6.99 -1.37
CA ASP A 206 14.79 -6.83 -0.97
C ASP A 206 15.58 -6.49 -2.22
N PHE A 207 16.32 -5.39 -2.21
CA PHE A 207 17.07 -4.96 -3.39
C PHE A 207 18.37 -4.26 -3.02
N THR A 208 19.33 -4.34 -3.94
CA THR A 208 20.65 -3.72 -3.81
C THR A 208 20.86 -2.77 -4.99
N LEU A 209 21.13 -1.50 -4.69
CA LEU A 209 21.36 -0.48 -5.69
C LEU A 209 22.83 -0.08 -5.73
N HIS A 210 23.38 0.08 -6.93
CA HIS A 210 24.70 0.65 -7.17
C HIS A 210 24.61 2.16 -7.39
N SER A 211 25.62 2.89 -6.92
CA SER A 211 25.86 4.28 -7.28
C SER A 211 27.35 4.53 -7.42
N SER A 212 27.81 4.81 -8.64
CA SER A 212 29.20 5.16 -8.95
C SER A 212 29.69 6.45 -8.27
N ALA A 213 28.78 7.31 -7.82
CA ALA A 213 29.08 8.55 -7.10
C ALA A 213 29.23 8.40 -5.56
N GLY A 214 29.24 7.18 -5.02
CA GLY A 214 29.30 6.95 -3.57
C GLY A 214 28.08 7.52 -2.82
N ALA A 215 26.91 7.57 -3.49
CA ALA A 215 25.69 8.12 -2.92
C ALA A 215 25.12 7.27 -1.76
N PHE A 216 25.54 6.01 -1.68
CA PHE A 216 25.20 5.05 -0.62
C PHE A 216 26.36 4.79 0.34
N ASP A 217 27.27 5.75 0.52
CA ASP A 217 28.23 5.71 1.63
C ASP A 217 27.61 6.44 2.85
N LEU A 218 27.45 5.71 3.96
CA LEU A 218 26.89 6.26 5.21
C LEU A 218 27.71 7.41 5.79
N ILE A 219 29.00 7.50 5.46
CA ILE A 219 29.92 8.52 5.97
C ILE A 219 29.98 9.71 5.00
N ASN A 220 29.43 9.59 3.79
CA ASN A 220 29.38 10.69 2.84
C ASN A 220 28.35 11.74 3.30
N PRO A 221 28.78 12.95 3.72
CA PRO A 221 27.86 13.98 4.20
C PRO A 221 26.94 14.54 3.10
N GLN A 222 27.25 14.29 1.83
CA GLN A 222 26.44 14.60 0.64
C GLN A 222 25.74 13.33 0.08
N GLY A 223 25.78 12.21 0.80
CA GLY A 223 25.19 10.94 0.40
C GLY A 223 23.67 10.97 0.41
N MET A 224 23.08 10.22 -0.50
CA MET A 224 21.63 10.10 -0.70
C MET A 224 20.92 9.44 0.49
N PHE A 225 21.65 8.80 1.41
CA PHE A 225 21.10 8.21 2.63
C PHE A 225 20.30 9.19 3.50
N LYS A 226 20.68 10.46 3.52
CA LYS A 226 19.96 11.49 4.29
C LYS A 226 18.55 11.79 3.74
N LEU A 227 18.31 11.40 2.49
CA LEU A 227 17.04 11.65 1.80
C LEU A 227 16.03 10.54 2.03
N PHE A 228 16.49 9.35 2.48
CA PHE A 228 15.61 8.23 2.73
C PHE A 228 14.83 8.44 4.02
N GLN A 229 13.53 8.20 3.91
CA GLN A 229 12.61 8.17 5.03
C GLN A 229 11.85 6.84 4.99
N GLN A 230 11.49 6.34 6.17
CA GLN A 230 10.62 5.17 6.24
C GLN A 230 9.27 5.48 5.59
N SER A 231 8.66 4.46 5.00
CA SER A 231 7.38 4.54 4.32
C SER A 231 7.37 5.36 3.02
N GLN A 232 8.53 5.70 2.46
CA GLN A 232 8.62 6.29 1.11
C GLN A 232 8.18 5.28 0.05
N GLU A 233 7.30 5.71 -0.85
CA GLU A 233 6.77 4.84 -1.90
C GLU A 233 7.83 4.54 -2.96
N LEU A 234 7.89 3.29 -3.38
CA LEU A 234 8.70 2.85 -4.49
C LEU A 234 7.95 1.88 -5.41
N ASN A 235 8.34 1.87 -6.67
CA ASN A 235 7.73 1.02 -7.68
C ASN A 235 8.79 0.16 -8.33
N ILE A 236 8.57 -1.15 -8.35
CA ILE A 236 9.45 -2.11 -9.00
C ILE A 236 8.77 -2.57 -10.29
N ARG A 237 9.49 -2.50 -11.41
CA ARG A 237 8.97 -2.82 -12.74
C ARG A 237 9.97 -3.67 -13.51
N ARG A 238 9.44 -4.56 -14.36
CA ARG A 238 10.19 -5.19 -15.44
C ARG A 238 10.00 -4.36 -16.70
N VAL A 239 11.07 -4.11 -17.43
CA VAL A 239 11.03 -3.49 -18.76
C VAL A 239 11.59 -4.48 -19.77
N ASP A 240 10.84 -4.76 -20.82
CA ASP A 240 11.24 -5.61 -21.93
C ASP A 240 10.79 -5.00 -23.28
N ASP A 241 11.04 -5.72 -24.39
CA ASP A 241 10.66 -5.25 -25.73
C ASP A 241 9.13 -5.16 -25.93
N ALA A 242 8.33 -5.81 -25.09
CA ALA A 242 6.86 -5.75 -25.11
C ALA A 242 6.30 -4.60 -24.26
N GLY A 243 7.11 -4.02 -23.36
CA GLY A 243 6.79 -2.83 -22.59
C GLY A 243 7.18 -2.95 -21.12
N THR A 244 6.48 -2.19 -20.27
CA THR A 244 6.72 -2.16 -18.83
C THR A 244 5.65 -2.94 -18.08
N THR A 245 6.07 -3.92 -17.27
CA THR A 245 5.21 -4.70 -16.38
C THR A 245 5.46 -4.29 -14.93
N GLN A 246 4.42 -3.95 -14.18
CA GLN A 246 4.52 -3.63 -12.75
C GLN A 246 4.66 -4.91 -11.91
N PHE A 247 5.63 -4.90 -10.99
CA PHE A 247 5.91 -5.99 -10.06
C PHE A 247 5.60 -5.64 -8.60
N GLY A 248 5.10 -4.43 -8.35
CA GLY A 248 4.52 -4.04 -7.08
C GLY A 248 4.78 -2.58 -6.75
N THR A 249 3.96 -2.07 -5.84
CA THR A 249 4.19 -0.80 -5.16
C THR A 249 4.52 -1.13 -3.71
N PHE A 250 5.70 -0.72 -3.28
CA PHE A 250 6.23 -0.99 -1.95
C PHE A 250 6.56 0.31 -1.22
N PHE A 251 6.84 0.19 0.06
CA PHE A 251 7.19 1.28 0.96
C PHE A 251 8.51 0.93 1.65
N LEU A 252 9.47 1.85 1.55
CA LEU A 252 10.81 1.66 2.10
C LEU A 252 10.76 1.44 3.62
N ASP A 253 11.48 0.44 4.13
CA ASP A 253 11.46 0.07 5.55
C ASP A 253 12.82 0.32 6.20
N THR A 254 13.84 -0.36 5.70
CA THR A 254 15.21 -0.26 6.20
C THR A 254 16.19 -0.15 5.05
N TRP A 255 17.32 0.47 5.32
CA TRP A 255 18.40 0.62 4.35
C TRP A 255 19.75 0.59 5.07
N ASP A 256 20.74 0.01 4.43
CA ASP A 256 22.11 -0.07 4.94
C ASP A 256 23.12 0.05 3.79
N SER A 257 24.36 0.40 4.09
CA SER A 257 25.46 0.35 3.13
C SER A 257 25.93 -1.09 3.01
N ALA A 258 25.83 -1.66 1.81
CA ALA A 258 26.44 -2.96 1.53
C ALA A 258 27.96 -2.81 1.32
N ASP A 259 28.37 -1.76 0.61
CA ASP A 259 29.74 -1.28 0.49
C ASP A 259 29.77 0.23 0.13
N SER A 260 30.96 0.77 -0.17
CA SER A 260 31.13 2.20 -0.46
C SER A 260 30.32 2.74 -1.65
N ASN A 261 29.86 1.86 -2.54
CA ASN A 261 29.13 2.24 -3.75
C ASN A 261 27.78 1.53 -3.87
N SER A 262 27.34 0.76 -2.87
CA SER A 262 26.08 0.05 -2.93
C SER A 262 25.29 0.11 -1.62
N GLY A 263 23.99 0.28 -1.75
CA GLY A 263 23.04 0.26 -0.65
C GLY A 263 22.15 -0.98 -0.73
N LYS A 264 21.88 -1.60 0.41
CA LYS A 264 20.89 -2.67 0.56
C LYS A 264 19.63 -2.11 1.19
N PHE A 265 18.48 -2.44 0.61
CA PHE A 265 17.18 -1.90 0.99
C PHE A 265 16.18 -3.03 1.23
N THR A 266 15.30 -2.83 2.20
CA THR A 266 14.12 -3.66 2.42
C THR A 266 12.87 -2.80 2.34
N ALA A 267 11.80 -3.37 1.79
CA ALA A 267 10.52 -2.69 1.65
C ALA A 267 9.37 -3.66 1.89
N TYR A 268 8.22 -3.12 2.30
CA TYR A 268 6.97 -3.85 2.51
C TYR A 268 5.85 -3.25 1.65
N ASP A 269 4.81 -4.03 1.38
CA ASP A 269 3.68 -3.66 0.54
C ASP A 269 2.59 -2.81 1.25
N SER A 270 1.42 -2.69 0.64
CA SER A 270 0.31 -1.92 1.21
C SER A 270 -0.27 -2.57 2.47
N VAL A 271 -0.27 -3.90 2.54
CA VAL A 271 -0.64 -4.64 3.76
C VAL A 271 0.35 -4.33 4.90
N GLY A 272 1.65 -4.31 4.61
CA GLY A 272 2.67 -3.95 5.59
C GLY A 272 2.51 -2.50 6.10
N LYS A 273 2.04 -1.59 5.26
CA LYS A 273 1.75 -0.20 5.65
C LYS A 273 0.63 -0.11 6.68
N ILE A 274 -0.49 -0.79 6.45
CA ILE A 274 -1.62 -0.76 7.39
C ILE A 274 -1.30 -1.53 8.69
N ASP A 275 -0.37 -2.50 8.66
CA ASP A 275 0.07 -3.21 9.88
C ASP A 275 0.79 -2.30 10.88
N LYS A 276 1.41 -1.21 10.41
CA LYS A 276 2.12 -0.23 11.26
C LYS A 276 1.19 0.76 11.97
N THR A 277 -0.12 0.66 11.79
CA THR A 277 -1.11 1.58 12.35
C THR A 277 -2.15 0.84 13.18
N THR A 278 -2.69 1.51 14.21
CA THR A 278 -3.60 0.90 15.19
C THR A 278 -5.06 1.17 14.86
N PHE A 279 -5.86 0.11 14.78
CA PHE A 279 -7.31 0.19 14.66
C PHE A 279 -7.97 0.22 16.04
N ARG A 280 -8.62 1.34 16.37
CA ARG A 280 -9.36 1.54 17.64
C ARG A 280 -10.88 1.56 17.46
N GLY A 281 -11.37 1.74 16.23
CA GLY A 281 -12.79 1.94 15.90
C GLY A 281 -13.70 0.72 16.13
N GLY A 282 -13.10 -0.45 16.35
CA GLY A 282 -13.85 -1.69 16.59
C GLY A 282 -14.96 -1.57 17.63
N ARG A 283 -16.12 -2.14 17.32
CA ARG A 283 -17.30 -2.15 18.19
C ARG A 283 -17.96 -3.53 18.19
N ILE A 284 -19.08 -3.65 18.90
CA ILE A 284 -19.96 -4.81 18.74
C ILE A 284 -20.73 -4.65 17.43
N TYR A 285 -20.48 -5.55 16.49
CA TYR A 285 -21.18 -5.65 15.22
C TYR A 285 -22.34 -6.63 15.34
N ASN A 286 -23.47 -6.27 14.75
CA ASN A 286 -24.68 -7.10 14.71
C ASN A 286 -25.29 -7.07 13.31
N ASN A 287 -25.01 -8.11 12.53
CA ASN A 287 -25.36 -8.22 11.11
C ASN A 287 -24.93 -6.99 10.28
N GLU A 288 -23.76 -6.43 10.61
CA GLU A 288 -23.18 -5.31 9.87
C GLU A 288 -22.67 -5.82 8.51
N PRO A 289 -23.00 -5.17 7.38
CA PRO A 289 -22.41 -5.50 6.10
C PRO A 289 -20.87 -5.44 6.14
N ALA A 290 -20.22 -6.42 5.53
CA ALA A 290 -18.77 -6.50 5.54
C ALA A 290 -18.07 -5.28 4.92
N GLU A 291 -18.64 -4.68 3.87
CA GLU A 291 -18.13 -3.45 3.26
C GLU A 291 -18.01 -2.31 4.28
N ASN A 292 -19.04 -2.10 5.11
CA ASN A 292 -19.01 -1.04 6.13
C ASN A 292 -17.86 -1.24 7.13
N ILE A 293 -17.59 -2.48 7.54
CA ILE A 293 -16.50 -2.78 8.48
C ILE A 293 -15.14 -2.55 7.81
N ILE A 294 -14.98 -2.98 6.55
CA ILE A 294 -13.73 -2.81 5.79
C ILE A 294 -13.47 -1.33 5.54
N ASP A 295 -14.49 -0.57 5.12
CA ASP A 295 -14.38 0.86 4.85
C ASP A 295 -13.94 1.63 6.10
N GLU A 296 -14.47 1.28 7.27
CA GLU A 296 -14.06 1.86 8.55
C GLU A 296 -12.60 1.56 8.90
N ILE A 297 -12.17 0.31 8.72
CA ILE A 297 -10.78 -0.11 8.94
C ILE A 297 -9.84 0.67 8.00
N MET A 298 -10.16 0.71 6.71
CA MET A 298 -9.32 1.35 5.70
C MET A 298 -9.28 2.88 5.85
N ALA A 299 -10.42 3.51 6.16
CA ALA A 299 -10.49 4.94 6.41
C ALA A 299 -9.70 5.36 7.65
N SER A 300 -9.80 4.59 8.74
CA SER A 300 -9.01 4.81 9.97
C SER A 300 -7.51 4.60 9.72
N ALA A 301 -7.13 3.74 8.77
CA ALA A 301 -5.74 3.55 8.36
C ALA A 301 -5.22 4.67 7.42
N GLY A 302 -6.08 5.60 6.97
CA GLY A 302 -5.75 6.59 5.95
C GLY A 302 -5.47 5.97 4.58
N PHE A 303 -6.05 4.79 4.29
CA PHE A 303 -5.77 4.02 3.08
C PHE A 303 -7.00 3.97 2.17
N THR A 304 -6.86 4.45 0.93
CA THR A 304 -7.98 4.63 -0.01
C THR A 304 -7.98 3.66 -1.19
N LYS A 305 -6.85 2.99 -1.44
CA LYS A 305 -6.66 2.11 -2.60
C LYS A 305 -6.99 0.66 -2.24
N TYR A 306 -8.28 0.33 -2.10
CA TYR A 306 -8.71 -1.05 -1.89
C TYR A 306 -9.95 -1.39 -2.73
N GLY A 307 -10.15 -2.68 -2.97
CA GLY A 307 -11.30 -3.20 -3.71
C GLY A 307 -11.87 -4.45 -3.07
N ILE A 308 -13.19 -4.48 -2.91
CA ILE A 308 -13.93 -5.62 -2.35
C ILE A 308 -14.75 -6.25 -3.48
N ALA A 309 -14.64 -7.57 -3.65
CA ALA A 309 -15.46 -8.30 -4.61
C ALA A 309 -16.95 -8.16 -4.26
N GLU A 310 -17.79 -7.91 -5.27
CA GLU A 310 -19.21 -7.56 -5.09
C GLU A 310 -20.00 -8.59 -4.26
N GLU A 311 -19.67 -9.88 -4.40
CA GLU A 311 -20.31 -10.96 -3.65
C GLU A 311 -20.01 -10.94 -2.14
N LEU A 312 -18.98 -10.21 -1.71
CA LEU A 312 -18.56 -10.14 -0.30
C LEU A 312 -19.17 -8.95 0.44
N LYS A 313 -19.46 -7.85 -0.27
CA LYS A 313 -19.82 -6.56 0.32
C LYS A 313 -21.00 -6.62 1.28
N SER A 314 -22.07 -7.31 0.87
CA SER A 314 -23.33 -7.38 1.63
C SER A 314 -23.41 -8.53 2.63
N ILE A 315 -22.33 -9.32 2.82
CA ILE A 315 -22.35 -10.44 3.77
C ILE A 315 -22.44 -9.87 5.20
N PRO A 316 -23.47 -10.23 5.99
CA PRO A 316 -23.63 -9.71 7.34
C PRO A 316 -22.66 -10.38 8.32
N LEU A 317 -21.89 -9.58 9.05
CA LEU A 317 -20.97 -10.04 10.08
C LEU A 317 -21.44 -9.58 11.47
N SER A 318 -21.25 -10.45 12.44
CA SER A 318 -21.58 -10.20 13.86
C SER A 318 -20.41 -10.63 14.72
N GLY A 319 -20.09 -9.84 15.75
CA GLY A 319 -18.96 -10.11 16.61
C GLY A 319 -18.33 -8.84 17.17
N TRP A 320 -17.06 -8.89 17.51
CA TRP A 320 -16.33 -7.77 18.10
C TRP A 320 -14.90 -7.71 17.59
N ILE A 321 -14.43 -6.54 17.20
CA ILE A 321 -13.01 -6.30 16.93
C ILE A 321 -12.45 -5.47 18.10
N LYS A 322 -11.46 -6.02 18.79
CA LYS A 322 -10.69 -5.33 19.85
C LYS A 322 -9.69 -4.34 19.25
N ILE A 323 -9.03 -3.53 20.08
CA ILE A 323 -7.88 -2.73 19.64
C ILE A 323 -6.78 -3.68 19.14
N CYS A 324 -6.35 -3.49 17.89
CA CYS A 324 -5.39 -4.33 17.17
C CYS A 324 -4.77 -3.53 16.02
N THR A 325 -3.86 -4.11 15.23
CA THR A 325 -3.39 -3.43 14.00
C THR A 325 -4.51 -3.43 12.94
N HIS A 326 -4.48 -2.50 11.98
CA HIS A 326 -5.48 -2.51 10.90
C HIS A 326 -5.41 -3.80 10.06
N ARG A 327 -4.22 -4.40 9.93
CA ARG A 327 -4.05 -5.72 9.30
C ARG A 327 -4.75 -6.82 10.10
N GLU A 328 -4.60 -6.86 11.42
CA GLU A 328 -5.31 -7.82 12.27
C GLU A 328 -6.84 -7.64 12.21
N ALA A 329 -7.32 -6.39 12.21
CA ALA A 329 -8.74 -6.08 12.04
C ALA A 329 -9.26 -6.58 10.69
N LEU A 330 -8.53 -6.31 9.60
CA LEU A 330 -8.87 -6.79 8.26
C LEU A 330 -8.84 -8.32 8.18
N GLN A 331 -7.88 -8.96 8.86
CA GLN A 331 -7.75 -10.42 8.93
C GLN A 331 -9.00 -11.05 9.57
N GLN A 332 -9.54 -10.47 10.65
CA GLN A 332 -10.77 -10.96 11.27
C GLN A 332 -11.95 -10.95 10.29
N VAL A 333 -12.06 -9.88 9.49
CA VAL A 333 -13.12 -9.74 8.49
C VAL A 333 -12.90 -10.73 7.35
N ALA A 334 -11.70 -10.78 6.76
CA ALA A 334 -11.38 -11.66 5.65
C ALA A 334 -11.57 -13.15 6.00
N PHE A 335 -11.15 -13.56 7.20
CA PHE A 335 -11.36 -14.90 7.72
C PHE A 335 -12.85 -15.24 7.86
N ALA A 336 -13.65 -14.32 8.40
CA ALA A 336 -15.09 -14.50 8.57
C ALA A 336 -15.87 -14.54 7.23
N LEU A 337 -15.28 -14.03 6.16
CA LEU A 337 -15.82 -14.07 4.80
C LEU A 337 -15.34 -15.28 3.98
N GLY A 338 -14.28 -15.96 4.41
CA GLY A 338 -13.55 -16.93 3.61
C GLY A 338 -12.91 -16.29 2.38
N ALA A 339 -12.39 -15.07 2.55
CA ALA A 339 -11.78 -14.28 1.48
C ALA A 339 -10.25 -14.35 1.53
N ILE A 340 -9.63 -14.04 0.40
CA ILE A 340 -8.20 -13.80 0.22
C ILE A 340 -8.00 -12.30 0.22
N VAL A 341 -6.95 -11.84 0.89
CA VAL A 341 -6.47 -10.45 0.84
C VAL A 341 -5.12 -10.45 0.14
N ASP A 342 -5.00 -9.68 -0.93
CA ASP A 342 -3.84 -9.71 -1.82
C ASP A 342 -3.65 -8.35 -2.50
N ASP A 343 -2.44 -7.80 -2.43
CA ASP A 343 -2.00 -6.59 -3.11
C ASP A 343 -0.80 -6.85 -4.06
N SER A 344 -0.44 -8.12 -4.31
CA SER A 344 0.68 -8.51 -5.15
C SER A 344 0.60 -7.87 -6.53
N ARG A 345 1.72 -7.27 -6.96
CA ARG A 345 1.89 -6.52 -8.22
C ARG A 345 0.91 -5.35 -8.41
N SER A 346 0.38 -4.80 -7.33
CA SER A 346 -0.56 -3.68 -7.35
C SER A 346 -0.21 -2.66 -6.27
N ASP A 347 -0.83 -1.48 -6.35
CA ASP A 347 -0.90 -0.49 -5.28
C ASP A 347 -2.22 -0.55 -4.51
N THR A 348 -3.05 -1.57 -4.82
CA THR A 348 -4.42 -1.71 -4.35
C THR A 348 -4.60 -3.04 -3.63
N ILE A 349 -5.11 -2.98 -2.39
CA ILE A 349 -5.47 -4.18 -1.61
C ILE A 349 -6.78 -4.76 -2.16
N ARG A 350 -6.74 -6.00 -2.65
CA ARG A 350 -7.92 -6.69 -3.22
C ARG A 350 -8.42 -7.75 -2.25
N ILE A 351 -9.73 -7.76 -2.02
CA ILE A 351 -10.42 -8.70 -1.13
C ILE A 351 -11.42 -9.51 -1.97
N TYR A 352 -11.16 -10.79 -2.17
CA TYR A 352 -11.91 -11.63 -3.11
C TYR A 352 -11.92 -13.11 -2.71
N ARG A 353 -12.74 -13.94 -3.35
CA ARG A 353 -12.70 -15.40 -3.17
C ARG A 353 -11.78 -16.06 -4.19
N GLY A 354 -10.97 -17.02 -3.74
CA GLY A 354 -10.11 -17.80 -4.63
C GLY A 354 -10.90 -18.49 -5.75
N THR A 355 -10.33 -18.51 -6.96
CA THR A 355 -10.96 -19.13 -8.12
C THR A 355 -10.96 -20.66 -7.99
N GLN A 356 -11.95 -21.32 -8.60
CA GLN A 356 -12.02 -22.79 -8.61
C GLN A 356 -11.34 -23.44 -9.82
N SER A 357 -11.07 -22.66 -10.87
CA SER A 357 -10.36 -23.08 -12.08
C SER A 357 -8.90 -22.64 -12.05
N PHE A 358 -8.03 -23.36 -12.76
CA PHE A 358 -6.68 -22.88 -13.03
C PHE A 358 -6.68 -21.92 -14.24
N GLY A 359 -5.89 -20.85 -14.14
CA GLY A 359 -5.75 -19.88 -15.23
C GLY A 359 -4.60 -20.19 -16.18
N ARG A 360 -3.60 -20.95 -15.72
CA ARG A 360 -2.29 -21.08 -16.40
C ARG A 360 -1.72 -22.49 -16.30
N ILE A 361 -0.80 -22.79 -17.21
CA ILE A 361 -0.10 -24.08 -17.27
C ILE A 361 1.39 -23.83 -17.07
N ILE A 362 2.02 -24.55 -16.14
CA ILE A 362 3.46 -24.55 -15.92
C ILE A 362 4.03 -25.86 -16.47
N PRO A 363 4.56 -25.86 -17.71
CA PRO A 363 5.12 -27.06 -18.32
C PRO A 363 6.50 -27.39 -17.73
N ARG A 364 6.94 -28.64 -17.90
CA ARG A 364 8.24 -29.12 -17.44
C ARG A 364 9.41 -28.32 -18.01
N SER A 365 9.28 -27.79 -19.22
CA SER A 365 10.30 -26.96 -19.87
C SER A 365 10.60 -25.65 -19.14
N ARG A 366 9.70 -25.17 -18.29
CA ARG A 366 9.90 -23.96 -17.47
C ARG A 366 10.27 -24.26 -16.02
N LYS A 367 10.52 -25.52 -15.65
CA LYS A 367 10.83 -25.91 -14.27
C LYS A 367 12.27 -26.36 -14.15
N PHE A 368 12.97 -25.83 -13.17
CA PHE A 368 14.31 -26.26 -12.82
C PHE A 368 14.27 -27.61 -12.07
N ASP A 369 15.41 -28.28 -12.06
CA ASP A 369 15.59 -29.50 -11.29
C ASP A 369 15.84 -29.19 -9.82
N GLY A 370 15.48 -30.11 -8.91
CA GLY A 370 15.68 -29.94 -7.47
C GLY A 370 14.43 -29.57 -6.66
N GLY A 371 13.26 -29.47 -7.30
CA GLY A 371 12.00 -29.30 -6.58
C GLY A 371 11.67 -30.46 -5.63
N SER A 372 10.88 -30.18 -4.59
CA SER A 372 10.48 -31.14 -3.56
C SER A 372 8.97 -31.14 -3.34
N THR A 373 8.40 -32.28 -2.94
CA THR A 373 6.99 -32.39 -2.55
C THR A 373 6.88 -33.04 -1.18
N LYS A 374 6.19 -32.36 -0.26
CA LYS A 374 5.90 -32.82 1.11
C LYS A 374 4.42 -33.13 1.23
N LEU A 375 4.09 -34.22 1.93
CA LEU A 375 2.70 -34.54 2.27
C LEU A 375 2.39 -34.01 3.67
N LEU A 376 1.52 -33.01 3.76
CA LEU A 376 1.07 -32.41 5.00
C LEU A 376 0.21 -33.39 5.82
N SER A 377 0.19 -33.16 7.14
CA SER A 377 -0.62 -33.91 8.09
C SER A 377 -2.09 -33.92 7.68
N TYR A 378 -2.74 -35.08 7.84
CA TYR A 378 -4.17 -35.18 7.60
C TYR A 378 -4.93 -34.41 8.69
N VAL A 379 -5.85 -33.53 8.30
CA VAL A 379 -6.79 -32.85 9.21
C VAL A 379 -8.12 -33.58 9.15
N SER A 380 -8.55 -34.13 10.28
CA SER A 380 -9.79 -34.91 10.35
C SER A 380 -11.01 -34.07 10.65
N ASP A 381 -10.83 -32.96 11.37
CA ASP A 381 -11.92 -32.11 11.84
C ASP A 381 -11.46 -30.65 11.99
N VAL A 382 -12.38 -29.72 11.78
CA VAL A 382 -12.26 -28.29 12.10
C VAL A 382 -13.26 -27.98 13.21
N LYS A 383 -12.74 -27.49 14.33
CA LYS A 383 -13.50 -27.00 15.48
C LYS A 383 -13.48 -25.48 15.46
N MET A 384 -14.62 -24.90 15.16
CA MET A 384 -14.80 -23.46 15.04
C MET A 384 -15.55 -22.94 16.26
N THR A 385 -14.93 -22.04 17.02
CA THR A 385 -15.62 -21.33 18.10
C THR A 385 -16.37 -20.15 17.51
N ALA A 386 -17.69 -20.13 17.73
CA ALA A 386 -18.55 -19.02 17.39
C ALA A 386 -18.84 -18.18 18.63
N HIS A 387 -18.88 -16.86 18.43
CA HIS A 387 -18.97 -15.83 19.46
C HIS A 387 -20.32 -15.13 19.41
N ASN A 388 -20.81 -14.74 20.59
CA ASN A 388 -22.03 -13.95 20.74
C ASN A 388 -21.89 -13.02 21.95
N TYR A 389 -21.72 -11.73 21.69
CA TYR A 389 -21.46 -10.73 22.73
C TYR A 389 -22.77 -10.19 23.28
N VAL A 390 -23.01 -10.41 24.58
CA VAL A 390 -24.24 -9.98 25.28
C VAL A 390 -23.89 -8.97 26.35
N LEU A 391 -24.57 -7.81 26.34
CA LEU A 391 -24.36 -6.75 27.32
C LEU A 391 -24.80 -7.21 28.73
N SER A 392 -23.92 -7.03 29.71
CA SER A 392 -24.21 -7.37 31.11
C SER A 392 -25.21 -6.38 31.73
N ALA A 393 -26.04 -6.85 32.65
CA ALA A 393 -27.02 -6.00 33.34
C ALA A 393 -26.36 -5.05 34.36
N GLU A 394 -25.28 -5.50 35.01
CA GLU A 394 -24.54 -4.72 36.00
C GLU A 394 -23.31 -4.04 35.40
N SER A 395 -23.00 -2.84 35.89
CA SER A 395 -21.77 -2.13 35.56
C SER A 395 -20.60 -2.71 36.37
N SER A 396 -19.45 -2.86 35.73
CA SER A 396 -18.20 -3.20 36.39
C SER A 396 -17.21 -2.04 36.32
N GLN A 397 -16.28 -2.01 37.27
CA GLN A 397 -15.19 -1.05 37.29
C GLN A 397 -14.22 -1.33 36.13
N ILE A 398 -13.87 -0.29 35.38
CA ILE A 398 -12.86 -0.33 34.31
C ILE A 398 -11.52 0.12 34.89
N ILE A 399 -11.47 1.33 35.46
CA ILE A 399 -10.31 1.86 36.18
C ILE A 399 -10.71 2.49 37.51
N ASN A 400 -9.77 2.52 38.45
CA ASN A 400 -9.88 3.25 39.70
C ASN A 400 -8.48 3.65 40.18
N GLY A 401 -8.24 4.95 40.35
CA GLY A 401 -6.95 5.46 40.79
C GLY A 401 -6.91 6.98 40.86
N THR A 402 -5.80 7.53 41.35
CA THR A 402 -5.58 8.98 41.43
C THR A 402 -4.90 9.49 40.17
N TYR A 403 -5.49 10.48 39.52
CA TYR A 403 -4.98 11.09 38.29
C TYR A 403 -4.73 12.59 38.50
N PRO A 404 -3.59 13.12 38.02
CA PRO A 404 -3.39 14.57 37.92
C PRO A 404 -4.42 15.26 37.02
N ALA A 405 -4.48 16.59 37.08
CA ALA A 405 -5.26 17.37 36.12
C ALA A 405 -4.72 17.16 34.69
N GLY A 406 -5.60 16.82 33.76
CA GLY A 406 -5.21 16.50 32.39
C GLY A 406 -6.27 15.72 31.61
N GLN A 407 -5.94 15.41 30.36
CA GLN A 407 -6.75 14.54 29.49
C GLN A 407 -6.07 13.17 29.41
N TYR A 408 -6.86 12.11 29.58
CA TYR A 408 -6.38 10.74 29.57
C TYR A 408 -7.17 9.90 28.60
N GLU A 409 -6.46 9.11 27.81
CA GLU A 409 -7.00 8.07 26.95
C GLU A 409 -6.89 6.72 27.68
N ILE A 410 -8.00 6.00 27.76
CA ILE A 410 -8.10 4.74 28.50
C ILE A 410 -8.54 3.64 27.55
N ASP A 411 -7.64 2.68 27.32
CA ASP A 411 -7.90 1.49 26.51
C ASP A 411 -8.52 0.39 27.37
N PHE A 412 -9.51 -0.32 26.83
CA PHE A 412 -10.21 -1.39 27.52
C PHE A 412 -9.75 -2.77 27.06
N ASP A 413 -9.58 -3.70 28.02
CA ASP A 413 -9.29 -5.11 27.73
C ASP A 413 -10.53 -5.90 27.24
N ALA A 414 -11.71 -5.29 27.26
CA ALA A 414 -12.98 -5.88 26.84
C ALA A 414 -13.91 -4.80 26.30
N ALA A 415 -14.92 -5.21 25.54
CA ALA A 415 -15.97 -4.30 25.09
C ALA A 415 -16.87 -3.82 26.24
N TYR A 416 -17.09 -2.51 26.32
CA TYR A 416 -18.00 -1.86 27.27
C TYR A 416 -19.05 -0.98 26.56
N ALA A 417 -20.16 -0.74 27.24
CA ALA A 417 -21.15 0.29 26.90
C ALA A 417 -21.64 0.98 28.18
N GLU A 418 -22.43 2.05 28.02
CA GLU A 418 -23.03 2.79 29.14
C GLU A 418 -21.99 3.21 30.20
N LEU A 419 -20.94 3.92 29.76
CA LEU A 419 -19.86 4.35 30.65
C LEU A 419 -20.33 5.44 31.64
N SER A 420 -19.73 5.45 32.82
CA SER A 420 -19.92 6.48 33.85
C SER A 420 -18.61 6.72 34.59
N ALA A 421 -18.24 8.00 34.75
CA ALA A 421 -17.04 8.42 35.46
C ALA A 421 -17.38 9.24 36.71
N THR A 422 -16.61 9.03 37.78
CA THR A 422 -16.59 9.85 38.99
C THR A 422 -15.20 10.48 39.10
N GLY A 423 -15.11 11.78 39.42
CA GLY A 423 -13.82 12.50 39.51
C GLY A 423 -13.26 12.97 38.16
N ALA A 424 -13.90 12.62 37.05
CA ALA A 424 -13.55 13.06 35.69
C ALA A 424 -14.82 13.23 34.83
N THR A 425 -14.69 13.96 33.72
CA THR A 425 -15.73 14.07 32.68
C THR A 425 -15.33 13.25 31.47
N ILE A 426 -16.22 12.41 30.95
CA ILE A 426 -15.99 11.67 29.70
C ILE A 426 -16.16 12.63 28.53
N THR A 427 -15.11 12.83 27.74
CA THR A 427 -15.16 13.67 26.52
C THR A 427 -15.51 12.85 25.29
N GLU A 428 -15.00 11.61 25.20
CA GLU A 428 -15.31 10.67 24.12
C GLU A 428 -15.54 9.26 24.69
N GLN A 429 -16.50 8.54 24.11
CA GLN A 429 -16.87 7.20 24.54
C GLN A 429 -16.99 6.27 23.34
N HIS A 430 -16.21 5.20 23.36
CA HIS A 430 -16.26 4.11 22.39
C HIS A 430 -16.40 2.76 23.11
N THR A 431 -16.59 1.69 22.32
CA THR A 431 -16.71 0.33 22.88
C THR A 431 -15.39 -0.19 23.46
N ASN A 432 -14.26 0.26 22.88
CA ASN A 432 -12.92 -0.24 23.18
C ASN A 432 -12.05 0.75 23.98
N TYR A 433 -12.42 2.03 24.02
CA TYR A 433 -11.68 3.04 24.74
C TYR A 433 -12.59 4.20 25.16
N ALA A 434 -12.10 5.07 26.04
CA ALA A 434 -12.72 6.36 26.33
C ALA A 434 -11.65 7.42 26.60
N ILE A 435 -12.01 8.68 26.33
CA ILE A 435 -11.21 9.84 26.69
C ILE A 435 -11.89 10.55 27.85
N ILE A 436 -11.13 10.82 28.91
CA ILE A 436 -11.61 11.51 30.11
C ILE A 436 -10.80 12.78 30.36
N SER A 437 -11.46 13.79 30.93
CA SER A 437 -10.84 15.03 31.38
C SER A 437 -10.97 15.16 32.90
N VAL A 438 -9.82 15.32 33.57
CA VAL A 438 -9.68 15.49 35.00
C VAL A 438 -9.37 16.96 35.28
N LEU A 439 -10.26 17.64 36.00
CA LEU A 439 -10.15 19.09 36.23
C LEU A 439 -9.10 19.45 37.30
N ALA A 440 -8.90 18.58 38.28
CA ALA A 440 -7.96 18.77 39.37
C ALA A 440 -7.49 17.40 39.87
N ASP A 441 -6.26 17.34 40.39
CA ASP A 441 -5.67 16.13 40.96
C ASP A 441 -6.65 15.46 41.94
N GLY A 442 -7.01 14.20 41.67
CA GLY A 442 -8.02 13.52 42.46
C GLY A 442 -8.26 12.08 42.04
N ASP A 443 -9.10 11.40 42.83
CA ASP A 443 -9.49 10.02 42.57
C ASP A 443 -10.53 9.95 41.45
N VAL A 444 -10.21 9.15 40.43
CA VAL A 444 -11.05 8.91 39.27
C VAL A 444 -11.47 7.44 39.26
N THR A 445 -12.76 7.21 39.09
CA THR A 445 -13.32 5.87 38.87
C THR A 445 -14.13 5.87 37.59
N LEU A 446 -13.75 5.01 36.63
CA LEU A 446 -14.52 4.76 35.40
C LEU A 446 -15.20 3.40 35.52
N THR A 447 -16.50 3.36 35.22
CA THR A 447 -17.33 2.16 35.25
C THR A 447 -18.11 2.04 33.95
N GLY A 448 -18.53 0.83 33.59
CA GLY A 448 -19.36 0.58 32.41
C GLY A 448 -19.95 -0.82 32.41
N LYS A 449 -20.97 -1.05 31.60
CA LYS A 449 -21.54 -2.38 31.40
C LYS A 449 -20.68 -3.17 30.41
N LYS A 450 -20.16 -4.32 30.86
CA LYS A 450 -19.28 -5.18 30.06
C LYS A 450 -20.09 -6.06 29.09
N TYR A 451 -19.60 -6.26 27.87
CA TYR A 451 -20.10 -7.34 27.02
C TYR A 451 -19.46 -8.69 27.42
N THR A 452 -20.31 -9.67 27.69
CA THR A 452 -19.90 -11.05 27.97
C THR A 452 -19.95 -11.86 26.68
N ASP A 453 -18.82 -12.48 26.33
CA ASP A 453 -18.74 -13.39 25.18
C ASP A 453 -19.35 -14.76 25.52
N GLN A 454 -20.46 -15.10 24.87
CA GLN A 454 -21.08 -16.40 24.94
C GLN A 454 -20.64 -17.23 23.74
N THR A 455 -19.81 -18.25 23.99
CA THR A 455 -19.24 -19.07 22.92
C THR A 455 -19.89 -20.45 22.82
N TYR A 456 -19.90 -20.99 21.60
CA TYR A 456 -20.17 -22.40 21.36
C TYR A 456 -19.27 -22.92 20.24
N VAL A 457 -19.02 -24.24 20.22
CA VAL A 457 -18.10 -24.84 19.25
C VAL A 457 -18.89 -25.61 18.19
N TYR A 458 -18.74 -25.21 16.93
CA TYR A 458 -19.18 -25.97 15.77
C TYR A 458 -18.07 -26.92 15.31
N ASN A 459 -18.38 -28.18 15.06
CA ASN A 459 -17.41 -29.19 14.62
C ASN A 459 -17.79 -29.74 13.25
N TYR A 460 -16.94 -29.52 12.25
CA TYR A 460 -17.07 -30.08 10.90
C TYR A 460 -15.92 -31.07 10.65
N GLY A 461 -16.22 -32.29 10.24
CA GLY A 461 -15.18 -33.29 10.04
C GLY A 461 -15.73 -34.64 9.58
N VAL A 462 -14.83 -35.61 9.42
CA VAL A 462 -15.21 -36.94 8.95
C VAL A 462 -15.85 -37.79 10.05
N ASP A 463 -16.92 -38.51 9.72
CA ASP A 463 -17.54 -39.47 10.64
C ASP A 463 -16.64 -40.66 10.94
N LYS A 464 -15.85 -41.08 9.95
CA LYS A 464 -14.96 -42.25 10.02
C LYS A 464 -13.58 -41.89 9.49
N LEU A 465 -12.56 -42.20 10.28
CA LEU A 465 -11.18 -42.02 9.88
C LEU A 465 -10.77 -43.08 8.84
N PRO A 466 -9.95 -42.70 7.85
CA PRO A 466 -9.26 -43.67 7.00
C PRO A 466 -8.43 -44.66 7.81
N ALA A 467 -8.21 -45.86 7.28
CA ALA A 467 -7.41 -46.88 7.93
C ALA A 467 -5.99 -46.36 8.24
N GLY A 468 -5.57 -46.47 9.50
CA GLY A 468 -4.26 -46.00 9.96
C GLY A 468 -4.15 -44.49 10.22
N ALA A 469 -5.20 -43.70 9.98
CA ALA A 469 -5.21 -42.28 10.32
C ALA A 469 -5.55 -42.05 11.81
N ILE A 470 -4.89 -41.07 12.41
CA ILE A 470 -5.18 -40.60 13.78
C ILE A 470 -6.02 -39.33 13.67
N ARG A 471 -7.00 -39.18 14.57
CA ARG A 471 -7.83 -37.97 14.64
C ARG A 471 -6.94 -36.76 14.95
N ASN A 472 -7.00 -35.75 14.10
CA ASN A 472 -6.19 -34.54 14.18
C ASN A 472 -7.10 -33.32 13.92
N PRO A 473 -7.76 -32.79 14.97
CA PRO A 473 -8.63 -31.64 14.85
C PRO A 473 -7.85 -30.33 14.88
N ILE A 474 -8.17 -29.41 13.98
CA ILE A 474 -7.76 -28.00 14.07
C ILE A 474 -8.79 -27.23 14.88
N LYS A 475 -8.33 -26.32 15.75
CA LYS A 475 -9.20 -25.47 16.57
C LYS A 475 -8.97 -24.01 16.21
N ILE A 476 -10.06 -23.28 15.98
CA ILE A 476 -10.06 -21.84 15.74
C ILE A 476 -10.88 -21.19 16.85
N GLU A 477 -10.21 -20.40 17.70
CA GLU A 477 -10.80 -19.84 18.93
C GLU A 477 -10.76 -18.31 18.99
N GLN A 478 -9.97 -17.67 18.12
CA GLN A 478 -9.69 -16.23 18.17
C GLN A 478 -10.35 -15.44 17.03
N ALA A 479 -11.20 -16.09 16.23
CA ALA A 479 -11.91 -15.45 15.12
C ALA A 479 -13.24 -14.86 15.62
N THR A 480 -13.18 -13.65 16.16
CA THR A 480 -14.27 -13.02 16.94
C THR A 480 -15.44 -12.54 16.09
N LEU A 481 -15.32 -12.54 14.76
CA LEU A 481 -16.40 -12.31 13.79
C LEU A 481 -17.06 -13.61 13.29
N ILE A 482 -16.66 -14.76 13.85
CA ILE A 482 -17.38 -16.01 13.63
C ILE A 482 -18.55 -16.09 14.62
N SER A 483 -19.75 -16.25 14.09
CA SER A 483 -21.02 -16.23 14.82
C SER A 483 -21.93 -17.40 14.40
N GLY A 484 -23.14 -17.39 14.96
CA GLY A 484 -24.31 -18.16 14.49
C GLY A 484 -24.41 -18.34 12.98
N GLY A 485 -24.21 -17.24 12.25
CA GLY A 485 -24.55 -17.15 10.84
C GLY A 485 -23.54 -17.78 9.89
N ASN A 486 -22.24 -17.75 10.22
CA ASN A 486 -21.16 -18.10 9.29
C ASN A 486 -20.28 -19.27 9.74
N ALA A 487 -20.34 -19.71 11.01
CA ALA A 487 -19.45 -20.75 11.53
C ALA A 487 -19.47 -22.06 10.74
N ALA A 488 -20.63 -22.47 10.22
CA ALA A 488 -20.78 -23.71 9.47
C ALA A 488 -20.09 -23.65 8.09
N ASP A 489 -20.31 -22.57 7.36
CA ASP A 489 -19.77 -22.39 6.00
C ASP A 489 -18.24 -22.21 6.04
N ILE A 490 -17.74 -21.41 6.99
CA ILE A 490 -16.30 -21.19 7.15
C ILE A 490 -15.60 -22.47 7.64
N ALA A 491 -16.19 -23.23 8.57
CA ALA A 491 -15.61 -24.50 9.02
C ALA A 491 -15.52 -25.53 7.88
N LYS A 492 -16.52 -25.58 6.99
CA LYS A 492 -16.47 -26.42 5.79
C LYS A 492 -15.37 -25.95 4.84
N SER A 493 -15.31 -24.67 4.53
CA SER A 493 -14.29 -24.10 3.62
C SER A 493 -12.87 -24.39 4.11
N LEU A 494 -12.61 -24.22 5.42
CA LEU A 494 -11.33 -24.56 6.03
C LEU A 494 -11.04 -26.05 5.94
N PHE A 495 -12.02 -26.91 6.21
CA PHE A 495 -11.84 -28.34 6.12
C PHE A 495 -11.43 -28.76 4.70
N ASP A 496 -12.12 -28.21 3.68
CA ASP A 496 -11.84 -28.47 2.26
C ASP A 496 -10.43 -28.00 1.88
N TYR A 497 -10.01 -26.82 2.35
CA TYR A 497 -8.64 -26.32 2.19
C TYR A 497 -7.59 -27.26 2.79
N TYR A 498 -7.79 -27.70 4.03
CA TYR A 498 -6.85 -28.63 4.69
C TYR A 498 -6.84 -30.05 4.08
N GLN A 499 -7.75 -30.37 3.15
CA GLN A 499 -7.64 -31.58 2.33
C GLN A 499 -6.61 -31.45 1.20
N LEU A 500 -6.22 -30.22 0.83
CA LEU A 500 -5.06 -29.97 -0.02
C LEU A 500 -3.81 -30.21 0.83
N ARG A 501 -3.04 -31.24 0.49
CA ARG A 501 -1.98 -31.77 1.37
C ARG A 501 -0.65 -31.99 0.67
N PHE A 502 -0.60 -31.90 -0.65
CA PHE A 502 0.65 -32.02 -1.40
C PHE A 502 1.22 -30.62 -1.55
N GLN A 503 2.16 -30.27 -0.66
CA GLN A 503 2.89 -29.02 -0.75
C GLN A 503 4.11 -29.23 -1.65
N THR A 504 4.24 -28.46 -2.72
CA THR A 504 5.34 -28.57 -3.68
C THR A 504 6.14 -27.28 -3.70
N GLU A 505 7.45 -27.40 -3.57
CA GLU A 505 8.41 -26.30 -3.75
C GLU A 505 9.18 -26.54 -5.04
N VAL A 506 9.15 -25.59 -5.98
CA VAL A 506 9.86 -25.73 -7.26
C VAL A 506 10.26 -24.37 -7.80
N GLU A 507 11.45 -24.29 -8.38
CA GLU A 507 11.88 -23.11 -9.11
C GLU A 507 11.40 -23.16 -10.56
N ILE A 508 10.87 -22.04 -11.04
CA ILE A 508 10.31 -21.89 -12.38
C ILE A 508 10.90 -20.67 -13.09
N ILE A 509 10.90 -20.70 -14.42
CA ILE A 509 10.98 -19.48 -15.22
C ILE A 509 9.63 -18.78 -15.11
N LEU A 510 9.62 -17.56 -14.57
CA LEU A 510 8.41 -16.78 -14.36
C LEU A 510 7.88 -16.28 -15.71
N ASP A 511 6.57 -16.35 -15.88
CA ASP A 511 5.90 -15.70 -17.00
C ASP A 511 4.92 -14.66 -16.43
N GLN A 512 3.70 -15.09 -16.10
CA GLN A 512 2.63 -14.23 -15.62
C GLN A 512 1.90 -14.81 -14.40
N GLU A 513 2.38 -15.93 -13.86
CA GLU A 513 1.84 -16.53 -12.65
C GLU A 513 1.99 -15.57 -11.47
N LYS A 514 1.02 -15.59 -10.55
CA LYS A 514 0.98 -14.78 -9.33
C LYS A 514 0.63 -15.65 -8.12
N SER A 515 1.00 -15.20 -6.93
CA SER A 515 0.46 -15.73 -5.68
C SER A 515 -1.08 -15.66 -5.68
N GLY A 516 -1.74 -16.63 -5.05
CA GLY A 516 -3.21 -16.74 -4.99
C GLY A 516 -3.90 -17.35 -6.22
N GLU A 517 -3.20 -17.48 -7.34
CA GLU A 517 -3.73 -18.16 -8.52
C GLU A 517 -3.64 -19.69 -8.38
N LYS A 518 -4.59 -20.39 -9.01
CA LYS A 518 -4.47 -21.82 -9.30
C LYS A 518 -3.82 -22.03 -10.65
N VAL A 519 -2.85 -22.94 -10.70
CA VAL A 519 -2.09 -23.31 -11.90
C VAL A 519 -2.15 -24.81 -12.15
N ALA A 520 -2.05 -25.20 -13.41
CA ALA A 520 -1.82 -26.59 -13.80
C ALA A 520 -0.31 -26.84 -13.83
N LEU A 521 0.22 -27.46 -12.76
CA LEU A 521 1.63 -27.78 -12.63
C LEU A 521 1.90 -29.15 -13.29
N GLN A 522 2.73 -29.19 -14.33
CA GLN A 522 3.08 -30.47 -14.95
C GLN A 522 3.90 -31.31 -13.97
N ARG A 523 3.74 -32.63 -13.94
CA ARG A 523 4.53 -33.49 -13.05
C ARG A 523 6.02 -33.49 -13.43
N PRO A 524 6.94 -33.81 -12.49
CA PRO A 524 8.36 -33.97 -12.80
C PRO A 524 8.65 -35.00 -13.90
N THR A 525 7.80 -36.03 -14.01
CA THR A 525 7.84 -37.08 -15.03
C THR A 525 7.53 -36.60 -16.45
N GLY A 526 7.08 -35.34 -16.61
CA GLY A 526 6.62 -34.80 -17.90
C GLY A 526 5.26 -35.32 -18.36
N THR A 527 4.55 -36.09 -17.53
CA THR A 527 3.25 -36.70 -17.86
C THR A 527 2.20 -36.27 -16.84
N GLY A 528 1.06 -35.77 -17.31
CA GLY A 528 -0.04 -35.31 -16.46
C GLY A 528 0.21 -33.97 -15.76
N TYR A 529 -0.85 -33.44 -15.17
CA TYR A 529 -0.86 -32.13 -14.49
C TYR A 529 -1.59 -32.24 -13.16
N THR A 530 -1.12 -31.51 -12.15
CA THR A 530 -1.87 -31.31 -10.90
C THR A 530 -2.41 -29.88 -10.87
N MET A 531 -3.54 -29.68 -10.20
CA MET A 531 -4.07 -28.34 -9.97
C MET A 531 -3.58 -27.85 -8.62
N ASP A 532 -2.77 -26.81 -8.65
CA ASP A 532 -1.98 -26.34 -7.54
C ASP A 532 -2.30 -24.86 -7.29
N ALA A 533 -2.62 -24.51 -6.04
CA ALA A 533 -2.73 -23.11 -5.62
C ALA A 533 -1.34 -22.60 -5.25
N ILE A 534 -0.93 -21.45 -5.79
CA ILE A 534 0.34 -20.81 -5.43
C ILE A 534 0.13 -20.02 -4.13
N GLU A 535 0.74 -20.47 -3.04
CA GLU A 535 0.67 -19.78 -1.74
C GLU A 535 1.79 -18.75 -1.60
N LYS A 536 2.96 -19.04 -2.17
CA LYS A 536 4.14 -18.19 -2.06
C LYS A 536 4.96 -18.21 -3.35
N MET A 537 5.59 -17.10 -3.66
CA MET A 537 6.52 -16.92 -4.76
C MET A 537 7.67 -16.01 -4.32
N VAL A 538 8.91 -16.51 -4.40
CA VAL A 538 10.12 -15.69 -4.24
C VAL A 538 10.70 -15.46 -5.64
N ILE A 539 10.60 -14.24 -6.14
CA ILE A 539 10.92 -13.85 -7.51
C ILE A 539 12.27 -13.15 -7.52
N ASP A 540 13.20 -13.65 -8.32
CA ASP A 540 14.47 -12.98 -8.62
C ASP A 540 14.34 -12.24 -9.95
N LEU A 541 14.31 -10.90 -9.89
CA LEU A 541 14.15 -10.02 -11.05
C LEU A 541 15.48 -9.68 -11.74
N THR A 542 16.62 -10.13 -11.19
CA THR A 542 17.97 -9.86 -11.70
C THR A 542 18.65 -11.11 -12.24
N GLY A 543 18.35 -12.29 -11.68
CA GLY A 543 18.85 -13.60 -12.08
C GLY A 543 18.11 -14.28 -13.23
N GLY A 544 17.48 -13.50 -14.12
CA GLY A 544 16.76 -14.03 -15.29
C GLY A 544 15.27 -14.33 -15.05
N PHE A 545 14.62 -13.57 -14.16
CA PHE A 545 13.18 -13.64 -13.89
C PHE A 545 12.73 -15.06 -13.52
N THR A 546 13.46 -15.70 -12.62
CA THR A 546 13.07 -16.98 -12.03
C THR A 546 12.24 -16.76 -10.77
N ALA A 547 11.44 -17.76 -10.41
CA ALA A 547 10.65 -17.71 -9.20
C ALA A 547 10.64 -19.07 -8.50
N GLN A 548 10.96 -19.08 -7.21
CA GLN A 548 10.72 -20.22 -6.34
C GLN A 548 9.26 -20.16 -5.86
N ILE A 549 8.43 -21.08 -6.33
CA ILE A 549 7.02 -21.18 -5.93
C ILE A 549 6.82 -22.26 -4.86
N THR A 550 5.97 -21.96 -3.89
CA THR A 550 5.38 -22.94 -2.98
C THR A 550 3.91 -23.09 -3.32
N THR A 551 3.49 -24.31 -3.63
CA THR A 551 2.13 -24.61 -4.05
C THR A 551 1.47 -25.67 -3.18
N LEU A 552 0.14 -25.66 -3.13
CA LEU A 552 -0.65 -26.66 -2.42
C LEU A 552 -1.69 -27.30 -3.35
N SER A 553 -1.76 -28.64 -3.34
CA SER A 553 -2.74 -29.40 -4.13
C SER A 553 -3.26 -30.65 -3.45
N ASN A 554 -4.26 -31.29 -4.08
CA ASN A 554 -4.77 -32.60 -3.69
C ASN A 554 -4.03 -33.78 -4.37
N GLY A 555 -2.98 -33.50 -5.17
CA GLY A 555 -2.16 -34.50 -5.86
C GLY A 555 -2.87 -35.27 -6.99
N LYS A 556 -4.12 -34.95 -7.32
CA LYS A 556 -4.88 -35.63 -8.38
C LYS A 556 -4.47 -35.11 -9.76
N ASP A 557 -4.37 -36.01 -10.73
CA ASP A 557 -4.10 -35.64 -12.11
C ASP A 557 -5.34 -35.02 -12.76
N ILE A 558 -5.21 -33.86 -13.38
CA ILE A 558 -6.28 -33.18 -14.10
C ILE A 558 -6.67 -33.96 -15.38
N VAL A 559 -5.73 -34.65 -16.03
CA VAL A 559 -5.99 -35.40 -17.28
C VAL A 559 -6.86 -36.64 -17.03
N LEU A 560 -6.79 -37.22 -15.83
CA LEU A 560 -7.67 -38.32 -15.41
C LEU A 560 -9.11 -37.86 -15.10
N ALA A 561 -9.34 -36.57 -14.87
CA ALA A 561 -10.69 -36.03 -14.65
C ALA A 561 -11.50 -35.92 -15.96
N TYR A 562 -10.85 -35.74 -17.11
CA TYR A 562 -11.52 -35.71 -18.43
C TYR A 562 -11.86 -37.11 -18.99
N TYR A 563 -11.18 -38.17 -18.53
CA TYR A 563 -11.45 -39.54 -18.98
C TYR A 563 -12.48 -40.30 -18.12
N ALA A 564 -13.04 -39.68 -17.07
CA ALA A 564 -14.09 -40.26 -16.22
C ALA A 564 -15.48 -39.67 -16.48
N GLY A 565 -15.77 -39.26 -17.72
CA GLY A 565 -16.98 -38.50 -18.08
C GLY A 565 -17.71 -38.98 -19.34
N GLU A 566 -18.00 -40.28 -19.48
CA GLU A 566 -19.28 -40.63 -20.10
C GLU A 566 -20.38 -40.21 -19.12
N LEU A 567 -20.96 -39.03 -19.35
CA LEU A 567 -22.14 -38.54 -18.64
C LEU A 567 -23.34 -39.45 -18.97
N TYR A 568 -23.58 -40.47 -18.15
CA TYR A 568 -24.91 -41.06 -18.07
C TYR A 568 -25.79 -40.16 -17.20
N ALA A 569 -26.78 -39.53 -17.83
CA ALA A 569 -27.80 -38.75 -17.14
C ALA A 569 -28.45 -39.58 -16.03
N GLY A 570 -28.27 -39.21 -14.76
CA GLY A 570 -29.07 -39.74 -13.65
C GLY A 570 -28.38 -40.08 -12.33
N GLN A 571 -27.11 -39.72 -12.07
CA GLN A 571 -26.53 -39.91 -10.73
C GLN A 571 -26.21 -38.58 -10.04
N ASN A 572 -26.82 -38.40 -8.86
CA ASN A 572 -26.73 -37.23 -7.99
C ASN A 572 -25.26 -36.91 -7.64
N MET A 573 -24.84 -35.69 -7.92
CA MET A 573 -23.54 -35.16 -7.51
C MET A 573 -23.53 -34.91 -6.00
N GLY A 574 -22.62 -35.58 -5.29
CA GLY A 574 -22.00 -35.01 -4.11
C GLY A 574 -21.06 -33.90 -4.59
N VAL A 575 -21.33 -32.68 -4.15
CA VAL A 575 -20.57 -31.46 -4.45
C VAL A 575 -19.11 -31.65 -4.04
N LEU A 576 -18.19 -31.37 -4.98
CA LEU A 576 -16.74 -31.25 -4.73
C LEU A 576 -16.39 -29.90 -4.10
#